data_AF-A0A3S3QUT0-F1
#
_entry.id   AF-A0A3S3QUT0-F1
#
_cell.length_a   1.000
_cell.length_b   1.000
_cell.length_c   1.000
_cell.angle_alpha   90.00
_cell.angle_beta   90.00
_cell.angle_gamma   90.00
#
_symmetry.space_group_name_H-M   'P 1'
#
loop_
_entity.id
_entity.type
_entity.pdbx_description
1 polymer ?
#
loop_
_entity_poly.entity_id
_entity_poly.type
_entity_poly.pdbx_seq_one_letter_code
_entity_poly.pdbx_strand_id
1 'polypeptide(L)'
;MNTKKPSMTARKVALNLITLGSQPGMTAILPQGIVDATAKLLVASGVVGERTIRWARSPKMVAVYNAFDWMLPGQFEAFGQRKAFCEQQVRDGISTGAVQILVLGAGYDTLCWRLAAEFPGVHFFEIDHPATAALKSKGIDAMGRRENLHLIAEDLGERKLLDVLRADTTWDINAQSVIIAEGLVMYLTTEAVQSLFSQCAAIVGKGSRFAFSYIPEG
;
A
#
# COMPACT_ATOMS: atom_id res chain seq x y z
N MET A 1 -2.11 -20.33 2.53
CA MET A 1 -3.21 -19.46 2.98
C MET A 1 -4.43 -19.72 2.09
N ASN A 2 -5.66 -19.55 2.57
CA ASN A 2 -6.87 -19.87 1.80
C ASN A 2 -7.03 -18.92 0.59
N THR A 3 -6.71 -19.40 -0.62
CA THR A 3 -6.39 -18.67 -1.86
C THR A 3 -7.58 -17.99 -2.56
N LYS A 4 -8.75 -17.89 -1.91
CA LYS A 4 -9.96 -17.30 -2.52
C LYS A 4 -10.60 -16.17 -1.73
N LYS A 5 -10.00 -15.75 -0.62
CA LYS A 5 -10.57 -14.74 0.27
C LYS A 5 -9.74 -13.45 0.26
N PRO A 6 -10.38 -12.27 0.28
CA PRO A 6 -9.67 -11.00 0.45
C PRO A 6 -8.84 -10.97 1.73
N SER A 7 -7.73 -10.23 1.70
CA SER A 7 -6.79 -10.17 2.82
C SER A 7 -7.42 -9.54 4.08
N MET A 8 -7.56 -10.35 5.14
CA MET A 8 -7.98 -9.89 6.46
C MET A 8 -6.95 -8.94 7.09
N THR A 9 -5.66 -9.17 6.83
CA THR A 9 -4.58 -8.32 7.30
C THR A 9 -4.66 -6.94 6.66
N ALA A 10 -4.85 -6.86 5.34
CA ALA A 10 -5.00 -5.58 4.63
C ALA A 10 -6.20 -4.78 5.18
N ARG A 11 -7.34 -5.45 5.44
CA ARG A 11 -8.51 -4.82 6.06
C ARG A 11 -8.20 -4.26 7.46
N LYS A 12 -7.49 -5.02 8.30
CA LYS A 12 -7.09 -4.57 9.65
C LYS A 12 -6.15 -3.37 9.59
N VAL A 13 -5.13 -3.43 8.74
CA VAL A 13 -4.18 -2.34 8.48
C VAL A 13 -4.91 -1.05 8.09
N ALA A 14 -5.86 -1.14 7.16
CA ALA A 14 -6.65 0.01 6.72
C ALA A 14 -7.57 0.59 7.82
N LEU A 15 -8.17 -0.27 8.65
CA LEU A 15 -8.96 0.19 9.81
C LEU A 15 -8.08 0.82 10.90
N ASN A 16 -6.91 0.24 11.17
CA ASN A 16 -5.94 0.81 12.11
C ASN A 16 -5.50 2.21 11.68
N LEU A 17 -5.28 2.42 10.39
CA LEU A 17 -4.95 3.73 9.84
C LEU A 17 -6.06 4.77 10.13
N ILE A 18 -7.33 4.38 10.00
CA ILE A 18 -8.47 5.26 10.26
C ILE A 18 -8.56 5.62 11.76
N THR A 19 -8.35 4.63 12.63
CA THR A 19 -8.30 4.88 14.08
C THR A 19 -7.13 5.79 14.43
N LEU A 20 -5.94 5.52 13.89
CA LEU A 20 -4.73 6.32 14.09
C LEU A 20 -4.94 7.78 13.64
N GLY A 21 -5.60 7.99 12.50
CA GLY A 21 -5.96 9.32 12.01
C GLY A 21 -6.92 10.11 12.91
N SER A 22 -7.56 9.45 13.88
CA SER A 22 -8.43 10.09 14.87
C SER A 22 -7.70 10.42 16.18
N GLN A 23 -6.43 10.02 16.31
CA GLN A 23 -5.60 10.32 17.47
C GLN A 23 -4.98 11.73 17.35
N PRO A 24 -4.95 12.52 18.44
CA PRO A 24 -4.29 13.83 18.44
C PRO A 24 -2.83 13.75 17.99
N GLY A 25 -2.40 14.70 17.15
CA GLY A 25 -1.02 14.79 16.66
C GLY A 25 -0.70 13.92 15.43
N MET A 26 -1.47 12.86 15.16
CA MET A 26 -1.20 11.97 14.02
C MET A 26 -1.40 12.63 12.65
N THR A 27 -2.17 13.71 12.58
CA THR A 27 -2.31 14.52 11.35
C THR A 27 -1.01 15.17 10.89
N ALA A 28 -0.03 15.36 11.80
CA ALA A 28 1.30 15.88 11.45
C ALA A 28 2.23 14.81 10.86
N ILE A 29 1.91 13.52 11.05
CA ILE A 29 2.72 12.38 10.59
C ILE A 29 2.10 11.77 9.34
N LEU A 30 0.78 11.52 9.36
CA LEU A 30 0.11 10.82 8.28
C LEU A 30 0.08 11.65 7.00
N PRO A 31 0.31 11.02 5.83
CA PRO A 31 0.19 11.71 4.56
C PRO A 31 -1.18 12.37 4.36
N GLN A 32 -1.19 13.52 3.71
CA GLN A 32 -2.40 14.30 3.51
C GLN A 32 -3.47 13.47 2.76
N GLY A 33 -4.69 13.50 3.29
CA GLY A 33 -5.85 12.83 2.69
C GLY A 33 -5.86 11.31 2.81
N ILE A 34 -4.82 10.66 3.38
CA ILE A 34 -4.74 9.20 3.45
C ILE A 34 -5.89 8.58 4.24
N VAL A 35 -6.30 9.22 5.35
CA VAL A 35 -7.34 8.71 6.26
C VAL A 35 -8.71 8.71 5.57
N ASP A 36 -9.07 9.82 4.93
CA ASP A 36 -10.37 9.96 4.26
C ASP A 36 -10.44 9.15 2.98
N ALA A 37 -9.37 9.11 2.19
CA ALA A 37 -9.29 8.25 1.01
C ALA A 37 -9.44 6.77 1.38
N THR A 38 -8.76 6.32 2.44
CA THR A 38 -8.85 4.94 2.92
C THR A 38 -10.25 4.61 3.43
N ALA A 39 -10.86 5.50 4.22
CA ALA A 39 -12.23 5.31 4.69
C ALA A 39 -13.23 5.20 3.52
N LYS A 40 -13.11 6.10 2.54
CA LYS A 40 -13.96 6.10 1.33
C LYS A 40 -13.76 4.80 0.54
N LEU A 41 -12.51 4.36 0.34
CA LEU A 41 -12.20 3.12 -0.36
C LEU A 41 -12.82 1.90 0.32
N LEU A 42 -12.69 1.77 1.63
CA LEU A 42 -13.21 0.60 2.36
C LEU A 42 -14.74 0.51 2.31
N VAL A 43 -15.44 1.64 2.33
CA VAL A 43 -16.90 1.66 2.17
C VAL A 43 -17.30 1.36 0.73
N ALA A 44 -16.68 2.06 -0.24
CA ALA A 44 -17.00 1.94 -1.66
C ALA A 44 -16.74 0.52 -2.21
N SER A 45 -15.68 -0.13 -1.75
CA SER A 45 -15.36 -1.53 -2.08
C SER A 45 -16.34 -2.53 -1.46
N GLY A 46 -17.10 -2.14 -0.43
CA GLY A 46 -17.97 -3.03 0.35
C GLY A 46 -17.21 -3.90 1.36
N VAL A 47 -15.95 -3.60 1.63
CA VAL A 47 -15.11 -4.35 2.59
C VAL A 47 -15.59 -4.12 4.03
N VAL A 48 -16.04 -2.90 4.32
CA VAL A 48 -16.70 -2.52 5.57
C VAL A 48 -17.86 -1.57 5.29
N GLY A 49 -18.76 -1.42 6.26
CA GLY A 49 -19.83 -0.42 6.19
C GLY A 49 -19.48 0.88 6.91
N GLU A 50 -20.27 1.92 6.66
CA GLU A 50 -20.18 3.24 7.31
C GLU A 50 -20.20 3.16 8.85
N ARG A 51 -20.96 2.23 9.41
CA ARG A 51 -21.00 1.98 10.87
C ARG A 51 -19.62 1.57 11.41
N THR A 52 -18.89 0.74 10.67
CA THR A 52 -17.54 0.31 11.05
C THR A 52 -16.55 1.47 11.00
N ILE A 53 -16.64 2.34 9.99
CA ILE A 53 -15.81 3.55 9.89
C ILE A 53 -16.08 4.49 11.08
N ARG A 54 -17.35 4.75 11.40
CA ARG A 54 -17.71 5.58 12.56
C ARG A 54 -17.19 4.99 13.88
N TRP A 55 -17.25 3.68 14.02
CA TRP A 55 -16.71 2.99 15.19
C TRP A 55 -15.19 3.10 15.27
N ALA A 56 -14.47 2.92 14.16
CA ALA A 56 -13.01 3.07 14.10
C ALA A 56 -12.56 4.50 14.48
N ARG A 57 -13.33 5.51 14.12
CA ARG A 57 -13.08 6.92 14.51
C ARG A 57 -13.55 7.28 15.93
N SER A 58 -14.15 6.36 16.67
CA SER A 58 -14.75 6.68 17.97
C SER A 58 -13.68 6.92 19.06
N PRO A 59 -13.92 7.83 20.02
CA PRO A 59 -13.00 8.05 21.15
C PRO A 59 -12.71 6.78 21.95
N LYS A 60 -13.69 5.87 22.06
CA LYS A 60 -13.51 4.57 22.71
C LYS A 60 -12.48 3.71 21.99
N MET A 61 -12.48 3.70 20.66
CA MET A 61 -11.49 2.96 19.88
C MET A 61 -10.12 3.60 19.95
N VAL A 62 -10.03 4.93 19.90
CA VAL A 62 -8.77 5.64 20.13
C VAL A 62 -8.23 5.30 21.53
N ALA A 63 -9.07 5.25 22.57
CA ALA A 63 -8.65 4.88 23.92
C ALA A 63 -8.13 3.44 24.02
N VAL A 64 -8.77 2.48 23.33
CA VAL A 64 -8.28 1.09 23.23
C VAL A 64 -6.90 1.07 22.58
N TYR A 65 -6.71 1.83 21.50
CA TYR A 65 -5.43 1.91 20.79
C TYR A 65 -4.34 2.55 21.65
N ASN A 66 -4.65 3.64 22.36
CA ASN A 66 -3.72 4.26 23.30
C ASN A 66 -3.31 3.32 24.43
N ALA A 67 -4.24 2.50 24.92
CA ALA A 67 -3.91 1.48 25.93
C ALA A 67 -2.95 0.41 25.37
N PHE A 68 -3.14 -0.02 24.11
CA PHE A 68 -2.20 -0.92 23.45
C PHE A 68 -0.84 -0.27 23.21
N ASP A 69 -0.79 0.99 22.77
CA ASP A 69 0.46 1.73 22.56
C ASP A 69 1.23 1.90 23.88
N TRP A 70 0.53 2.14 24.99
CA TRP A 70 1.16 2.16 26.32
C TRP A 70 1.83 0.82 26.68
N MET A 71 1.24 -0.31 26.28
CA MET A 71 1.80 -1.65 26.52
C MET A 71 2.95 -1.99 25.57
N LEU A 72 2.93 -1.45 24.35
CA LEU A 72 3.93 -1.69 23.31
C LEU A 72 4.31 -0.35 22.64
N PRO A 73 5.09 0.50 23.34
CA PRO A 73 5.37 1.87 22.89
C PRO A 73 5.97 1.91 21.49
N GLY A 74 5.41 2.77 20.63
CA GLY A 74 5.97 3.08 19.33
C GLY A 74 5.47 2.21 18.18
N GLN A 75 4.69 1.15 18.43
CA GLN A 75 4.12 0.34 17.34
C GLN A 75 3.19 1.15 16.43
N PHE A 76 2.37 2.04 17.02
CA PHE A 76 1.38 2.80 16.26
C PHE A 76 1.98 4.02 15.58
N GLU A 77 2.88 4.73 16.26
CA GLU A 77 3.64 5.78 15.61
C GLU A 77 4.47 5.22 14.45
N ALA A 78 5.15 4.08 14.63
CA ALA A 78 5.88 3.41 13.56
C ALA A 78 4.99 3.09 12.35
N PHE A 79 3.71 2.76 12.58
CA PHE A 79 2.76 2.55 11.49
C PHE A 79 2.49 3.83 10.69
N GLY A 80 2.24 4.96 11.37
CA GLY A 80 2.05 6.25 10.71
C GLY A 80 3.31 6.74 10.00
N GLN A 81 4.46 6.65 10.67
CA GLN A 81 5.77 7.00 10.13
C GLN A 81 6.13 6.14 8.92
N ARG A 82 5.78 4.85 8.92
CA ARG A 82 5.97 3.98 7.77
C ARG A 82 5.19 4.45 6.55
N LYS A 83 3.93 4.88 6.72
CA LYS A 83 3.12 5.46 5.63
C LYS A 83 3.75 6.76 5.10
N ALA A 84 4.18 7.63 6.02
CA ALA A 84 4.86 8.87 5.67
C ALA A 84 6.15 8.62 4.89
N PHE A 85 6.98 7.69 5.36
CA PHE A 85 8.23 7.29 4.73
C PHE A 85 8.01 6.74 3.32
N CYS A 86 7.09 5.79 3.14
CA CYS A 86 6.82 5.21 1.81
C CYS A 86 6.33 6.28 0.81
N GLU A 87 5.43 7.18 1.23
CA GLU A 87 5.01 8.29 0.36
C GLU A 87 6.15 9.25 0.05
N GLN A 88 7.00 9.57 1.03
CA GLN A 88 8.18 10.40 0.81
C GLN A 88 9.13 9.77 -0.21
N GLN A 89 9.39 8.47 -0.12
CA GLN A 89 10.24 7.76 -1.10
C GLN A 89 9.68 7.83 -2.52
N VAL A 90 8.36 7.77 -2.67
CA VAL A 90 7.70 7.94 -3.98
C VAL A 90 7.87 9.36 -4.49
N ARG A 91 7.56 10.37 -3.67
CA ARG A 91 7.68 11.79 -4.06
C ARG A 91 9.12 12.16 -4.41
N ASP A 92 10.09 11.70 -3.63
CA ASP A 92 11.52 11.93 -3.89
C ASP A 92 12.03 11.16 -5.11
N GLY A 93 11.49 9.96 -5.36
CA GLY A 93 11.78 9.22 -6.58
C GLY A 93 11.30 9.98 -7.81
N ILE A 94 10.05 10.47 -7.78
CA ILE A 94 9.47 11.27 -8.87
C ILE A 94 10.28 12.55 -9.09
N SER A 95 10.64 13.27 -8.02
CA SER A 95 11.43 14.51 -8.12
C SER A 95 12.84 14.27 -8.70
N THR A 96 13.33 13.04 -8.65
CA THR A 96 14.63 12.62 -9.22
C THR A 96 14.49 11.84 -10.53
N GLY A 97 13.32 11.84 -11.16
CA GLY A 97 13.10 11.33 -12.53
C GLY A 97 12.36 10.00 -12.63
N ALA A 98 11.87 9.42 -11.53
CA ALA A 98 11.06 8.22 -11.63
C ALA A 98 9.71 8.50 -12.30
N VAL A 99 9.36 7.67 -13.29
CA VAL A 99 8.11 7.78 -14.07
C VAL A 99 7.16 6.60 -13.86
N GLN A 100 7.59 5.59 -13.09
CA GLN A 100 6.80 4.41 -12.74
C GLN A 100 6.88 4.10 -11.25
N ILE A 101 5.73 3.92 -10.60
CA ILE A 101 5.62 3.58 -9.18
C ILE A 101 4.94 2.22 -9.07
N LEU A 102 5.53 1.28 -8.36
CA LEU A 102 4.99 -0.05 -8.15
C LEU A 102 4.79 -0.33 -6.66
N VAL A 103 3.56 -0.62 -6.24
CA VAL A 103 3.26 -1.06 -4.88
C VAL A 103 2.93 -2.55 -4.89
N LEU A 104 3.77 -3.34 -4.21
CA LEU A 104 3.62 -4.78 -4.06
C LEU A 104 2.81 -5.10 -2.80
N GLY A 105 1.80 -5.96 -2.93
CA GLY A 105 0.90 -6.29 -1.83
C GLY A 105 0.08 -5.07 -1.38
N ALA A 106 -0.45 -4.31 -2.34
CA ALA A 106 -1.01 -2.99 -2.11
C ALA A 106 -2.23 -2.96 -1.17
N GLY A 107 -2.87 -4.09 -0.90
CA GLY A 107 -3.99 -4.23 0.03
C GLY A 107 -5.09 -3.21 -0.24
N TYR A 108 -5.39 -2.38 0.75
CA TYR A 108 -6.29 -1.23 0.62
C TYR A 108 -5.55 0.10 0.81
N ASP A 109 -4.25 0.14 0.49
CA ASP A 109 -3.49 1.39 0.44
C ASP A 109 -4.09 2.35 -0.59
N THR A 110 -3.99 3.66 -0.37
CA THR A 110 -4.51 4.69 -1.27
C THR A 110 -3.41 5.57 -1.87
N LEU A 111 -2.13 5.26 -1.62
CA LEU A 111 -0.97 6.00 -2.11
C LEU A 111 -1.05 6.22 -3.62
N CYS A 112 -1.14 5.14 -4.41
CA CYS A 112 -1.15 5.26 -5.87
C CYS A 112 -2.37 6.05 -6.36
N TRP A 113 -3.57 5.83 -5.79
CA TRP A 113 -4.77 6.57 -6.19
C TRP A 113 -4.71 8.07 -5.87
N ARG A 114 -4.13 8.45 -4.72
CA ARG A 114 -3.96 9.85 -4.32
C ARG A 114 -2.91 10.54 -5.21
N LEU A 115 -1.72 9.94 -5.31
CA LEU A 115 -0.60 10.53 -6.04
C LEU A 115 -0.80 10.53 -7.55
N ALA A 116 -1.54 9.58 -8.11
CA ALA A 116 -1.88 9.57 -9.54
C ALA A 116 -2.61 10.85 -9.98
N ALA A 117 -3.40 11.46 -9.10
CA ALA A 117 -4.05 12.73 -9.37
C ALA A 117 -3.08 13.93 -9.35
N GLU A 118 -2.01 13.83 -8.56
CA GLU A 118 -1.00 14.88 -8.41
C GLU A 118 0.07 14.82 -9.52
N PHE A 119 0.34 13.62 -10.06
CA PHE A 119 1.41 13.37 -11.03
C PHE A 119 0.88 12.70 -12.30
N PRO A 120 0.21 13.43 -13.21
CA PRO A 120 -0.39 12.85 -14.42
C PRO A 120 0.62 12.24 -15.41
N GLY A 121 1.89 12.64 -15.34
CA GLY A 121 2.98 12.09 -16.17
C GLY A 121 3.67 10.84 -15.59
N VAL A 122 3.19 10.32 -14.45
CA VAL A 122 3.76 9.15 -13.78
C VAL A 122 2.72 8.04 -13.79
N HIS A 123 3.14 6.81 -14.12
CA HIS A 123 2.30 5.62 -14.05
C HIS A 123 2.41 4.94 -12.69
N PHE A 124 1.27 4.63 -12.10
CA PHE A 124 1.16 4.00 -10.79
C PHE A 124 0.58 2.60 -10.94
N PHE A 125 1.27 1.61 -10.38
CA PHE A 125 0.95 0.20 -10.47
C PHE A 125 0.75 -0.35 -9.07
N GLU A 126 -0.28 -1.17 -8.91
CA GLU A 126 -0.53 -1.92 -7.69
C GLU A 126 -0.69 -3.39 -8.04
N ILE A 127 0.10 -4.26 -7.40
CA ILE A 127 -0.06 -5.70 -7.52
C ILE A 127 -0.58 -6.24 -6.19
N ASP A 128 -1.67 -6.99 -6.22
CA ASP A 128 -2.15 -7.76 -5.09
C ASP A 128 -2.90 -9.02 -5.57
N HIS A 129 -3.11 -9.94 -4.64
CA HIS A 129 -3.86 -11.16 -4.88
C HIS A 129 -5.26 -10.85 -5.46
N PRO A 130 -5.75 -11.63 -6.45
CA PRO A 130 -6.98 -11.30 -7.19
C PRO A 130 -8.21 -11.00 -6.33
N ALA A 131 -8.40 -11.76 -5.24
CA ALA A 131 -9.53 -11.54 -4.32
C ALA A 131 -9.50 -10.16 -3.63
N THR A 132 -8.33 -9.63 -3.27
CA THR A 132 -8.20 -8.29 -2.66
C THR A 132 -8.28 -7.21 -3.75
N ALA A 133 -7.56 -7.42 -4.86
CA ALA A 133 -7.53 -6.49 -5.99
C ALA A 133 -8.94 -6.25 -6.58
N ALA A 134 -9.78 -7.28 -6.68
CA ALA A 134 -11.16 -7.16 -7.17
C ALA A 134 -12.01 -6.22 -6.31
N LEU A 135 -11.95 -6.34 -4.97
CA LEU A 135 -12.68 -5.44 -4.07
C LEU A 135 -12.12 -4.03 -4.12
N LYS A 136 -10.79 -3.88 -4.18
CA LYS A 136 -10.16 -2.58 -4.33
C LYS A 136 -10.59 -1.89 -5.63
N SER A 137 -10.55 -2.58 -6.78
CA SER A 137 -10.98 -2.03 -8.07
C SER A 137 -12.39 -1.51 -8.01
N LYS A 138 -13.34 -2.29 -7.46
CA LYS A 138 -14.73 -1.84 -7.27
C LYS A 138 -14.80 -0.53 -6.46
N GLY A 139 -14.02 -0.42 -5.39
CA GLY A 139 -13.96 0.80 -4.59
C GLY A 139 -13.36 1.99 -5.35
N ILE A 140 -12.28 1.76 -6.11
CA ILE A 140 -11.63 2.78 -6.94
C ILE A 140 -12.58 3.26 -8.06
N ASP A 141 -13.34 2.35 -8.68
CA ASP A 141 -14.33 2.70 -9.70
C ASP A 141 -15.37 3.68 -9.17
N ALA A 142 -15.87 3.43 -7.96
CA ALA A 142 -16.83 4.30 -7.29
C ALA A 142 -16.20 5.61 -6.76
N MET A 143 -14.90 5.62 -6.47
CA MET A 143 -14.17 6.83 -6.05
C MET A 143 -13.75 7.73 -7.22
N GLY A 144 -13.71 7.17 -8.44
CA GLY A 144 -13.18 7.78 -9.64
C GLY A 144 -11.82 7.18 -10.01
N ARG A 145 -11.76 6.41 -11.10
CA ARG A 145 -10.51 5.84 -11.63
C ARG A 145 -9.57 6.96 -12.09
N ARG A 146 -8.27 6.70 -12.05
CA ARG A 146 -7.22 7.52 -12.65
C ARG A 146 -6.68 6.80 -13.88
N GLU A 147 -6.47 7.51 -14.98
CA GLU A 147 -5.99 6.90 -16.24
C GLU A 147 -4.58 6.31 -16.10
N ASN A 148 -3.77 6.91 -15.24
CA ASN A 148 -2.41 6.48 -14.92
C ASN A 148 -2.33 5.55 -13.70
N LEU A 149 -3.45 4.97 -13.25
CA LEU A 149 -3.48 3.95 -12.18
C LEU A 149 -3.84 2.57 -12.74
N HIS A 150 -2.92 1.64 -12.59
CA HIS A 150 -3.01 0.27 -13.06
C HIS A 150 -3.12 -0.69 -11.88
N LEU A 151 -4.23 -1.42 -11.80
CA LEU A 151 -4.48 -2.43 -10.77
C LEU A 151 -4.27 -3.82 -11.38
N ILE A 152 -3.20 -4.51 -10.98
CA ILE A 152 -2.80 -5.81 -11.48
C ILE A 152 -3.21 -6.88 -10.45
N ALA A 153 -4.15 -7.74 -10.84
CA ALA A 153 -4.69 -8.79 -10.01
C ALA A 153 -3.93 -10.11 -10.23
N GLU A 154 -2.81 -10.30 -9.53
CA GLU A 154 -1.93 -11.47 -9.68
C GLU A 154 -1.45 -11.99 -8.31
N ASP A 155 -1.33 -13.32 -8.18
CA ASP A 155 -0.76 -13.95 -6.99
C ASP A 155 0.75 -14.16 -7.18
N LEU A 156 1.56 -13.32 -6.52
CA LEU A 156 3.02 -13.42 -6.57
C LEU A 156 3.60 -14.63 -5.81
N GLY A 157 2.76 -15.39 -5.08
CA GLY A 157 3.12 -16.70 -4.56
C GLY A 157 3.07 -17.81 -5.61
N GLU A 158 2.32 -17.62 -6.69
CA GLU A 158 2.15 -18.59 -7.79
C GLU A 158 2.83 -18.14 -9.09
N ARG A 159 2.95 -16.83 -9.31
CA ARG A 159 3.54 -16.23 -10.52
C ARG A 159 4.75 -15.38 -10.16
N LYS A 160 5.77 -15.40 -11.02
CA LYS A 160 6.94 -14.52 -10.86
C LYS A 160 6.58 -13.09 -11.23
N LEU A 161 6.97 -12.13 -10.40
CA LEU A 161 6.83 -10.70 -10.65
C LEU A 161 7.43 -10.29 -12.00
N LEU A 162 8.59 -10.86 -12.33
CA LEU A 162 9.28 -10.62 -13.60
C LEU A 162 8.39 -10.93 -14.81
N ASP A 163 7.69 -12.07 -14.77
CA ASP A 163 6.86 -12.53 -15.88
C ASP A 163 5.58 -11.69 -15.98
N VAL A 164 5.00 -11.32 -14.84
CA VAL A 164 3.83 -10.43 -14.76
C VAL A 164 4.13 -9.08 -15.41
N LEU A 165 5.22 -8.41 -15.01
CA LEU A 165 5.51 -7.06 -15.50
C LEU A 165 6.12 -7.02 -16.91
N ARG A 166 6.78 -8.09 -17.37
CA ARG A 166 7.19 -8.19 -18.79
C ARG A 166 6.01 -8.37 -19.74
N ALA A 167 4.91 -8.94 -19.26
CA ALA A 167 3.69 -9.11 -20.05
C ALA A 167 2.82 -7.84 -20.07
N ASP A 168 3.03 -6.91 -19.13
CA ASP A 168 2.30 -5.65 -19.07
C ASP A 168 2.88 -4.64 -20.07
N THR A 169 2.11 -4.27 -21.09
CA THR A 169 2.55 -3.36 -22.15
C THR A 169 2.75 -1.92 -21.69
N THR A 170 2.30 -1.57 -20.48
CA THR A 170 2.44 -0.22 -19.90
C THR A 170 3.63 -0.10 -18.95
N TRP A 171 4.24 -1.23 -18.56
CA TRP A 171 5.45 -1.25 -17.75
C TRP A 171 6.71 -1.23 -18.63
N ASP A 172 7.51 -0.15 -18.57
CA ASP A 172 8.84 -0.12 -19.18
C ASP A 172 9.90 -0.59 -18.18
N ILE A 173 10.59 -1.69 -18.52
CA ILE A 173 11.65 -2.27 -17.70
C ILE A 173 12.92 -1.40 -17.64
N ASN A 174 13.08 -0.42 -18.53
CA ASN A 174 14.23 0.48 -18.58
C ASN A 174 13.96 1.82 -17.90
N ALA A 175 12.71 2.08 -17.50
CA ALA A 175 12.34 3.33 -16.86
C ALA A 175 12.78 3.38 -15.40
N GLN A 176 13.21 4.56 -14.96
CA GLN A 176 13.47 4.81 -13.55
C GLN A 176 12.16 4.68 -12.76
N SER A 177 12.20 3.86 -11.71
CA SER A 177 11.01 3.45 -10.97
C SER A 177 11.19 3.55 -9.46
N VAL A 178 10.08 3.64 -8.72
CA VAL A 178 10.06 3.41 -7.27
C VAL A 178 9.21 2.19 -6.98
N ILE A 179 9.77 1.22 -6.28
CA ILE A 179 9.04 0.04 -5.81
C ILE A 179 8.85 0.13 -4.30
N ILE A 180 7.62 -0.11 -3.84
CA ILE A 180 7.22 -0.14 -2.45
C ILE A 180 6.78 -1.56 -2.07
N ALA A 181 7.38 -2.13 -1.02
CA ALA A 181 6.99 -3.39 -0.40
C ALA A 181 6.72 -3.16 1.11
N GLU A 182 5.63 -2.46 1.40
CA GLU A 182 5.23 -2.13 2.77
C GLU A 182 4.43 -3.27 3.40
N GLY A 183 4.88 -3.76 4.55
CA GLY A 183 4.18 -4.81 5.29
C GLY A 183 4.14 -6.15 4.55
N LEU A 184 5.13 -6.42 3.68
CA LEU A 184 5.14 -7.60 2.80
C LEU A 184 6.24 -8.60 3.16
N VAL A 185 7.51 -8.17 3.13
CA VAL A 185 8.66 -9.09 3.16
C VAL A 185 8.76 -9.92 4.46
N MET A 186 8.17 -9.45 5.56
CA MET A 186 8.08 -10.17 6.84
C MET A 186 7.23 -11.46 6.80
N TYR A 187 6.49 -11.70 5.71
CA TYR A 187 5.68 -12.91 5.52
C TYR A 187 6.32 -13.89 4.53
N LEU A 188 7.50 -13.55 4.00
CA LEU A 188 8.20 -14.34 2.99
C LEU A 188 9.40 -15.05 3.63
N THR A 189 9.78 -16.20 3.06
CA THR A 189 11.06 -16.83 3.44
C THR A 189 12.22 -15.99 2.91
N THR A 190 13.41 -16.17 3.49
CA THR A 190 14.63 -15.48 3.05
C THR A 190 14.89 -15.65 1.55
N GLU A 191 14.69 -16.87 1.02
CA GLU A 191 14.87 -17.18 -0.40
C GLU A 191 13.85 -16.45 -1.27
N ALA A 192 12.60 -16.35 -0.81
CA ALA A 192 11.56 -15.60 -1.50
C ALA A 192 11.85 -14.09 -1.52
N VAL A 193 12.41 -13.51 -0.44
CA VAL A 193 12.84 -12.11 -0.40
C VAL A 193 14.00 -11.87 -1.38
N GLN A 194 15.03 -12.72 -1.36
CA GLN A 194 16.16 -12.61 -2.29
C GLN A 194 15.71 -12.72 -3.75
N SER A 195 14.81 -13.66 -4.04
CA SER A 195 14.20 -13.83 -5.36
C SER A 195 13.41 -12.59 -5.77
N LEU A 196 12.59 -12.04 -4.86
CA LEU A 196 11.79 -10.84 -5.13
C LEU A 196 12.69 -9.65 -5.48
N PHE A 197 13.75 -9.39 -4.71
CA PHE A 197 14.68 -8.29 -4.98
C PHE A 197 15.42 -8.47 -6.29
N SER A 198 15.86 -9.70 -6.60
CA SER A 198 16.51 -10.01 -7.88
C SER A 198 15.56 -9.77 -9.05
N GLN A 199 14.29 -10.17 -8.92
CA GLN A 199 13.27 -9.91 -9.93
C GLN A 199 13.00 -8.41 -10.10
N CYS A 200 12.87 -7.66 -9.00
CA CYS A 200 12.69 -6.20 -9.00
C CYS A 200 13.83 -5.49 -9.72
N ALA A 201 15.08 -5.89 -9.47
CA ALA A 201 16.25 -5.31 -10.15
C ALA A 201 16.26 -5.56 -11.67
N ALA A 202 15.61 -6.64 -12.14
CA ALA A 202 15.56 -7.02 -13.55
C ALA A 202 14.42 -6.36 -14.35
N ILE A 203 13.56 -5.57 -13.70
CA ILE A 203 12.38 -4.92 -14.30
C ILE A 203 12.40 -3.39 -14.13
N VAL A 204 13.53 -2.81 -13.74
CA VAL A 204 13.64 -1.37 -13.50
C VAL A 204 14.91 -0.78 -14.11
N GLY A 205 14.80 0.48 -14.53
CA GLY A 205 15.91 1.26 -15.05
C GLY A 205 16.91 1.69 -13.98
N LYS A 206 18.04 2.23 -14.46
CA LYS A 206 19.06 2.86 -13.61
C LYS A 206 18.45 4.02 -12.79
N GLY A 207 18.89 4.18 -11.54
CA GLY A 207 18.41 5.25 -10.64
C GLY A 207 17.13 4.89 -9.89
N SER A 208 16.60 3.68 -10.07
CA SER A 208 15.40 3.21 -9.38
C SER A 208 15.61 3.01 -7.89
N ARG A 209 14.52 3.11 -7.13
CA ARG A 209 14.50 2.96 -5.67
C ARG A 209 13.62 1.80 -5.25
N PHE A 210 13.99 1.13 -4.17
CA PHE A 210 13.19 0.11 -3.53
C PHE A 210 13.05 0.43 -2.04
N ALA A 211 11.82 0.65 -1.57
CA ALA A 211 11.53 0.93 -0.17
C ALA A 211 10.64 -0.16 0.42
N PHE A 212 10.99 -0.66 1.59
CA PHE A 212 10.30 -1.78 2.23
C PHE A 212 10.32 -1.65 3.75
N SER A 213 9.46 -2.45 4.40
CA SER A 213 9.48 -2.60 5.85
C SER A 213 9.67 -4.04 6.24
N TYR A 214 10.47 -4.30 7.25
CA TYR A 214 10.63 -5.62 7.86
C TYR A 214 10.51 -5.51 9.38
N ILE A 215 10.24 -6.63 10.04
CA ILE A 215 10.36 -6.75 11.49
C ILE A 215 11.59 -7.62 11.73
N PRO A 216 12.62 -7.14 12.44
CA PRO A 216 13.78 -7.96 12.78
C PRO A 216 13.35 -9.19 13.58
N GLU A 217 13.96 -10.34 13.33
CA GLU A 217 13.98 -11.42 14.31
C GLU A 217 14.86 -10.96 15.47
N GLY A 218 14.31 -10.98 16.69
CA GLY A 218 15.00 -10.52 17.91
C GLY A 218 16.07 -11.49 18.39
#